data_AF-A0A536ALR6-F1
#
_entry.id   AF-A0A536ALR6-F1
#
_cell.length_a   1.000
_cell.length_b   1.000
_cell.length_c   1.000
_cell.angle_alpha   90.00
_cell.angle_beta   90.00
_cell.angle_gamma   90.00
#
_symmetry.space_group_name_H-M   'P 1'
#
loop_
_entity.id
_entity.type
_entity.pdbx_description
1 polymer ?
#
loop_
_entity_poly.entity_id
_entity_poly.type
_entity_poly.pdbx_seq_one_letter_code
_entity_poly.pdbx_strand_id
1 'polypeptide(L)'
;LGAPYLPTRTLLGSDIPRANGTLLASTSPFDGSPLLLIPAITPDVTVIAVQQADADGNAQLLGPWGVSQEAALAAKAVIVLAEEVVSSEVIGADPNRTIVPALKVVAVVEEPGACHPSPLQGRYGRDHEFFHDYHRATRTAEGFDNWIKEWVTGVRDRREYLRKLGPRWQQLRISVGGGG
;
A
#
# COMPACT_ATOMS: atom_id res chain seq x y z
N LEU A 1 9.07 16.59 -1.23
CA LEU A 1 9.73 17.64 -0.43
C LEU A 1 11.26 17.61 -0.55
N GLY A 2 11.92 16.46 -0.68
CA GLY A 2 13.39 16.41 -0.87
C GLY A 2 14.19 16.89 0.34
N ALA A 3 13.52 17.12 1.48
CA ALA A 3 14.17 17.51 2.72
C ALA A 3 14.88 16.30 3.34
N PRO A 4 16.10 16.46 3.87
CA PRO A 4 16.84 15.36 4.50
C PRO A 4 16.23 14.90 5.84
N TYR A 5 15.39 15.75 6.44
CA TYR A 5 14.63 15.46 7.65
C TYR A 5 13.40 16.39 7.74
N LEU A 6 12.47 16.06 8.63
CA LEU A 6 11.36 16.93 9.03
C LEU A 6 11.40 17.20 10.54
N PRO A 7 11.31 18.47 10.98
CA PRO A 7 11.15 18.79 12.40
C PRO A 7 9.71 18.50 12.84
N THR A 8 9.52 17.92 14.02
CA THR A 8 8.21 17.69 14.61
C THR A 8 8.23 17.77 16.13
N ARG A 9 7.08 18.07 16.72
CA ARG A 9 6.83 17.89 18.17
C ARG A 9 6.18 16.55 18.48
N THR A 10 5.64 15.88 17.46
CA THR A 10 5.07 14.54 17.58
C THR A 10 6.12 13.60 18.17
N LEU A 11 5.73 12.77 19.14
CA LEU A 11 6.58 11.82 19.90
C LEU A 11 7.35 12.41 21.10
N LEU A 12 7.43 13.74 21.24
CA LEU A 12 7.96 14.32 22.48
C LEU A 12 7.12 13.88 23.69
N GLY A 13 7.80 13.56 24.79
CA GLY A 13 7.16 13.07 26.02
C GLY A 13 6.79 11.57 26.00
N SER A 14 7.02 10.87 24.89
CA SER A 14 6.91 9.41 24.83
C SER A 14 8.28 8.73 24.99
N ASP A 15 8.28 7.39 25.13
CA ASP A 15 9.51 6.61 25.11
C ASP A 15 10.04 6.30 23.69
N ILE A 16 9.31 6.68 22.64
CA ILE A 16 9.70 6.39 21.24
C ILE A 16 11.07 6.98 20.87
N PRO A 17 11.39 8.25 21.22
CA PRO A 17 12.74 8.79 20.97
C PRO A 17 13.84 8.07 21.73
N ARG A 18 13.53 7.44 22.87
CA ARG A 18 14.52 6.64 23.63
C ARG A 18 14.79 5.30 22.97
N ALA A 19 13.76 4.69 22.38
CA ALA A 19 13.87 3.40 21.72
C ALA A 19 14.34 3.49 20.26
N ASN A 20 14.26 4.67 19.63
CA ASN A 20 14.63 4.88 18.23
C ASN A 20 15.77 5.89 18.08
N GLY A 21 17.00 5.37 17.95
CA GLY A 21 18.22 6.19 17.81
C GLY A 21 18.34 6.99 16.51
N THR A 22 17.39 6.85 15.56
CA THR A 22 17.37 7.68 14.35
C THR A 22 16.75 9.05 14.56
N LEU A 23 16.01 9.24 15.66
CA LEU A 23 15.36 10.51 16.00
C LEU A 23 16.34 11.41 16.76
N LEU A 24 16.53 12.64 16.28
CA LEU A 24 17.44 13.58 16.92
C LEU A 24 16.66 14.66 17.69
N ALA A 25 16.95 14.82 18.98
CA ALA A 25 16.44 15.94 19.75
C ALA A 25 17.10 17.25 19.30
N SER A 26 16.31 18.30 19.16
CA SER A 26 16.77 19.64 18.78
C SER A 26 15.82 20.71 19.32
N THR A 27 16.09 21.97 19.02
CA THR A 27 15.26 23.12 19.39
C THR A 27 14.89 23.93 18.15
N SER A 28 13.72 24.54 18.19
CA SER A 28 13.24 25.45 17.16
C SER A 28 14.14 26.68 17.10
N PRO A 29 14.68 27.04 15.91
CA PRO A 29 15.50 28.23 15.77
C PRO A 29 14.70 29.54 15.87
N PHE A 30 13.36 29.47 15.89
CA PHE A 30 12.49 30.65 15.92
C PHE A 30 12.03 31.03 17.33
N ASP A 31 11.81 30.04 18.20
CA ASP A 31 11.23 30.25 19.53
C ASP A 31 11.91 29.43 20.64
N GLY A 32 12.96 28.66 20.32
CA GLY A 32 13.68 27.82 21.27
C GLY A 32 12.91 26.59 21.78
N SER A 33 11.68 26.36 21.30
CA SER A 33 10.86 25.23 21.76
C SER A 33 11.48 23.86 21.39
N PRO A 34 11.35 22.82 22.22
CA PRO A 34 11.90 21.51 21.92
C PRO A 34 11.20 20.86 20.72
N LEU A 35 11.96 20.13 19.91
CA LEU A 35 11.48 19.37 18.76
C LEU A 35 12.37 18.15 18.49
N LEU A 36 11.88 17.26 17.64
CA LEU A 36 12.60 16.10 17.11
C LEU A 36 12.81 16.30 15.62
N LEU A 37 13.98 15.89 15.12
CA LEU A 37 14.27 15.79 13.70
C LEU A 37 14.07 14.33 13.28
N ILE A 38 13.14 14.09 12.36
CA ILE A 38 12.87 12.77 11.78
C ILE A 38 13.61 12.70 10.44
N PRO A 39 14.55 11.76 10.24
CA PRO A 39 15.26 11.62 8.98
C PRO A 39 14.30 11.23 7.85
N ALA A 40 14.62 11.62 6.63
CA ALA A 40 13.88 11.20 5.45
C ALA A 40 13.93 9.68 5.28
N ILE A 41 12.79 9.09 4.92
CA ILE A 41 12.72 7.69 4.50
C ILE A 41 12.78 7.67 2.98
N THR A 42 13.78 6.98 2.42
CA THR A 42 13.99 6.83 0.97
C THR A 42 14.04 5.34 0.62
N PRO A 43 12.89 4.69 0.38
CA PRO A 43 12.87 3.27 0.03
C PRO A 43 13.62 2.99 -1.27
N ASP A 44 14.31 1.87 -1.37
CA ASP A 44 14.85 1.41 -2.66
C ASP A 44 13.71 1.03 -3.61
N VAL A 45 12.69 0.35 -3.07
CA VAL A 45 11.50 -0.06 -3.82
C VAL A 45 10.26 0.25 -3.00
N THR A 46 9.20 0.72 -3.65
CA THR A 46 7.84 0.74 -3.10
C THR A 46 6.90 -0.05 -4.00
N VAL A 47 6.02 -0.82 -3.38
CA VAL A 47 4.94 -1.53 -4.07
C VAL A 47 3.63 -0.85 -3.72
N ILE A 48 2.88 -0.42 -4.72
CA ILE A 48 1.53 0.13 -4.53
C ILE A 48 0.52 -0.72 -5.27
N ALA A 49 -0.68 -0.84 -4.70
CA ALA A 49 -1.81 -1.46 -5.37
C ALA A 49 -2.83 -0.38 -5.77
N VAL A 50 -3.28 -0.42 -7.01
CA VAL A 50 -4.15 0.59 -7.62
C VAL A 50 -5.31 -0.06 -8.36
N GLN A 51 -6.39 0.70 -8.56
CA GLN A 51 -7.54 0.22 -9.31
C GLN A 51 -7.25 0.07 -10.80
N GLN A 52 -6.40 0.93 -11.36
CA GLN A 52 -6.03 0.87 -12.76
C GLN A 52 -4.68 1.53 -13.02
N ALA A 53 -3.95 1.02 -14.02
CA ALA A 53 -2.74 1.62 -14.55
C ALA A 53 -2.65 1.38 -16.05
N ASP A 54 -1.86 2.17 -16.77
CA ASP A 54 -1.46 1.81 -18.14
C ASP A 54 -0.13 1.05 -18.17
N ALA A 55 0.24 0.56 -19.35
CA ALA A 55 1.49 -0.16 -19.57
C ALA A 55 2.75 0.71 -19.38
N ASP A 56 2.61 2.04 -19.47
CA ASP A 56 3.69 2.99 -19.25
C ASP A 56 3.96 3.24 -17.76
N GLY A 57 3.05 2.81 -16.88
CA GLY A 57 3.18 2.95 -15.43
C GLY A 57 2.44 4.14 -14.83
N ASN A 58 1.60 4.83 -15.61
CA ASN A 58 0.73 5.85 -15.03
C ASN A 58 -0.37 5.15 -14.22
N ALA A 59 -0.27 5.26 -12.90
CA ALA A 59 -1.10 4.52 -11.95
C ALA A 59 -2.12 5.42 -11.27
N GLN A 60 -3.40 5.04 -11.32
CA GLN A 60 -4.50 5.82 -10.78
C GLN A 60 -5.13 5.16 -9.55
N LEU A 61 -5.25 5.95 -8.47
CA LEU A 61 -5.87 5.50 -7.23
C LEU A 61 -7.18 6.25 -6.97
N LEU A 62 -8.26 5.49 -6.80
CA LEU A 62 -9.60 6.02 -6.53
C LEU A 62 -9.87 6.07 -5.03
N GLY A 63 -10.43 7.19 -4.56
CA GLY A 63 -10.74 7.40 -3.14
C GLY A 63 -9.52 7.85 -2.33
N PRO A 64 -9.45 7.54 -1.03
CA PRO A 64 -8.35 7.96 -0.17
C PRO A 64 -7.02 7.34 -0.61
N TRP A 65 -5.99 8.18 -0.80
CA TRP A 65 -4.66 7.73 -1.24
C TRP A 65 -3.80 7.16 -0.10
N GLY A 66 -4.16 7.45 1.15
CA GLY A 66 -3.34 7.10 2.30
C GLY A 66 -1.96 7.73 2.18
N VAL A 67 -0.91 6.90 2.29
CA VAL A 67 0.49 7.30 2.11
C VAL A 67 1.08 6.85 0.77
N SER A 68 0.24 6.36 -0.15
CA SER A 68 0.70 5.66 -1.36
C SER A 68 1.49 6.59 -2.29
N GLN A 69 1.01 7.83 -2.46
CA GLN A 69 1.71 8.83 -3.27
C GLN A 69 3.03 9.22 -2.64
N GLU A 70 3.06 9.48 -1.33
CA GLU A 70 4.28 9.84 -0.60
C GLU A 70 5.32 8.72 -0.67
N ALA A 71 4.90 7.47 -0.45
CA ALA A 71 5.77 6.30 -0.52
C ALA A 71 6.37 6.14 -1.93
N ALA A 72 5.54 6.22 -2.97
CA ALA A 72 5.99 6.10 -4.35
C ALA A 72 6.93 7.25 -4.76
N LEU A 73 6.62 8.48 -4.36
CA LEU A 73 7.47 9.64 -4.64
C LEU A 73 8.75 9.64 -3.81
N ALA A 74 8.78 9.01 -2.64
CA ALA A 74 10.00 8.86 -1.84
C ALA A 74 10.92 7.74 -2.36
N ALA A 75 10.36 6.73 -3.04
CA ALA A 75 11.12 5.58 -3.50
C ALA A 75 12.02 5.86 -4.72
N LYS A 76 13.09 5.08 -4.86
CA LYS A 76 13.94 5.05 -6.06
C LYS A 76 13.25 4.34 -7.23
N ALA A 77 12.49 3.27 -6.94
CA ALA A 77 11.74 2.51 -7.92
C ALA A 77 10.34 2.12 -7.38
N VAL A 78 9.35 2.05 -8.26
CA VAL A 78 7.97 1.70 -7.91
C VAL A 78 7.50 0.50 -8.72
N ILE A 79 6.90 -0.48 -8.04
CA ILE A 79 6.16 -1.58 -8.66
C ILE A 79 4.68 -1.32 -8.44
N VAL A 80 3.90 -1.35 -9.52
CA VAL A 80 2.46 -1.12 -9.50
C VAL A 80 1.75 -2.46 -9.64
N LEU A 81 0.92 -2.82 -8.67
CA LEU A 81 -0.05 -3.89 -8.75
C LEU A 81 -1.38 -3.28 -9.16
N ALA A 82 -1.82 -3.49 -10.40
CA ALA A 82 -3.08 -2.97 -10.90
C ALA A 82 -4.15 -4.05 -10.86
N GLU A 83 -5.37 -3.72 -10.43
CA GLU A 83 -6.52 -4.60 -10.66
C GLU A 83 -6.80 -4.80 -12.15
N GLU A 84 -6.50 -3.79 -12.95
CA GLU A 84 -6.77 -3.76 -14.37
C GLU A 84 -5.73 -2.88 -15.06
N VAL A 85 -5.14 -3.39 -16.14
CA VAL A 85 -4.30 -2.58 -17.02
C VAL A 85 -5.17 -2.03 -18.15
N VAL A 86 -5.24 -0.71 -18.27
CA VAL A 86 -6.08 0.01 -19.24
C VAL A 86 -5.22 0.75 -20.27
N SER A 87 -5.83 1.31 -21.31
CA SER A 87 -5.09 2.13 -22.27
C SER A 87 -4.67 3.47 -21.67
N SER A 88 -3.56 4.04 -22.15
CA SER A 88 -3.09 5.36 -21.73
C SER A 88 -4.12 6.46 -22.03
N GLU A 89 -5.04 6.26 -22.98
CA GLU A 89 -6.16 7.17 -23.24
C GLU A 89 -7.16 7.20 -22.08
N VAL A 90 -7.47 6.04 -21.47
CA VAL A 90 -8.35 5.96 -20.29
C VAL A 90 -7.70 6.69 -19.11
N ILE A 91 -6.40 6.50 -18.90
CA ILE A 91 -5.65 7.22 -17.87
C ILE A 91 -5.65 8.73 -18.16
N GLY A 92 -5.35 9.12 -19.41
CA GLY A 92 -5.28 10.50 -19.85
C GLY A 92 -6.60 11.26 -19.78
N ALA A 93 -7.74 10.56 -19.72
CA ALA A 93 -9.06 11.18 -19.58
C ALA A 93 -9.29 11.81 -18.18
N ASP A 94 -8.61 11.34 -17.13
CA ASP A 94 -8.65 11.94 -15.79
C ASP A 94 -7.26 11.92 -15.12
N PRO A 95 -6.32 12.77 -15.58
CA PRO A 95 -4.93 12.73 -15.13
C PRO A 95 -4.76 13.10 -13.65
N ASN A 96 -5.74 13.79 -13.03
CA ASN A 96 -5.71 14.19 -11.62
C ASN A 96 -5.73 13.00 -10.66
N ARG A 97 -6.13 11.82 -11.12
CA ARG A 97 -6.13 10.58 -10.33
C ARG A 97 -4.79 9.86 -10.34
N THR A 98 -3.86 10.28 -11.19
CA THR A 98 -2.56 9.64 -11.36
C THR A 98 -1.66 10.02 -10.19
N ILE A 99 -1.34 9.04 -9.34
CA ILE A 99 -0.59 9.28 -8.09
C ILE A 99 0.91 9.06 -8.24
N VAL A 100 1.33 8.30 -9.25
CA VAL A 100 2.74 8.00 -9.52
C VAL A 100 3.04 8.27 -10.99
N PRO A 101 4.07 9.08 -11.30
CA PRO A 101 4.51 9.27 -12.67
C PRO A 101 5.22 8.02 -13.21
N ALA A 102 4.95 7.67 -14.47
CA ALA A 102 5.59 6.57 -15.20
C ALA A 102 7.12 6.48 -15.02
N LEU A 103 7.82 7.62 -14.95
CA LEU A 103 9.28 7.66 -14.81
C LEU A 103 9.83 6.98 -13.54
N LYS A 104 9.01 6.82 -12.49
CA LYS A 104 9.40 6.11 -11.26
C LYS A 104 9.01 4.64 -11.28
N VAL A 105 8.15 4.23 -12.20
CA VAL A 105 7.61 2.89 -12.26
C VAL A 105 8.56 2.00 -13.07
N VAL A 106 8.95 0.89 -12.45
CA VAL A 106 9.84 -0.11 -13.08
C VAL A 106 9.09 -1.35 -13.51
N ALA A 107 7.87 -1.57 -12.99
CA ALA A 107 7.02 -2.67 -13.39
C ALA A 107 5.54 -2.34 -13.11
N VAL A 108 4.68 -2.75 -14.04
CA VAL A 108 3.22 -2.80 -13.87
C VAL A 108 2.82 -4.27 -13.95
N VAL A 109 2.09 -4.75 -12.96
CA VAL A 109 1.61 -6.13 -12.86
C VAL A 109 0.10 -6.10 -12.72
N GLU A 110 -0.61 -6.68 -13.69
CA GLU A 110 -2.04 -6.92 -13.57
C GLU A 110 -2.27 -8.08 -12.59
N GLU A 111 -2.65 -7.74 -11.35
CA GLU A 111 -2.75 -8.68 -10.24
C GLU A 111 -4.08 -8.50 -9.50
N PRO A 112 -5.19 -9.05 -10.03
CA PRO A 112 -6.49 -8.88 -9.40
C PRO A 112 -6.56 -9.49 -8.00
N GLY A 113 -7.24 -8.82 -7.09
CA GLY A 113 -7.34 -9.12 -5.67
C GLY A 113 -6.06 -8.88 -4.86
N ALA A 114 -5.10 -8.10 -5.37
CA ALA A 114 -3.80 -7.88 -4.71
C ALA A 114 -3.91 -7.32 -3.30
N CYS A 115 -4.92 -6.47 -3.03
CA CYS A 115 -5.10 -5.89 -1.69
C CYS A 115 -5.77 -6.82 -0.68
N HIS A 116 -6.39 -7.93 -1.10
CA HIS A 116 -7.08 -8.82 -0.15
C HIS A 116 -6.08 -9.29 0.94
N PRO A 117 -6.46 -9.26 2.23
CA PRO A 117 -7.81 -9.06 2.81
C PRO A 117 -8.24 -7.60 3.04
N SER A 118 -7.39 -6.61 2.72
CA SER A 118 -7.74 -5.20 2.76
C SER A 118 -8.67 -4.80 1.59
N PRO A 119 -9.49 -3.75 1.75
CA PRO A 119 -10.37 -3.31 0.67
C PRO A 119 -9.58 -2.61 -0.44
N LEU A 120 -10.15 -2.60 -1.65
CA LEU A 120 -9.76 -1.69 -2.70
C LEU A 120 -11.01 -0.95 -3.20
N GLN A 121 -11.04 0.36 -2.94
CA GLN A 121 -12.22 1.19 -3.16
C GLN A 121 -12.76 1.05 -4.58
N GLY A 122 -14.06 0.79 -4.70
CA GLY A 122 -14.75 0.61 -5.99
C GLY A 122 -14.53 -0.74 -6.67
N ARG A 123 -13.70 -1.64 -6.11
CA ARG A 123 -13.44 -2.98 -6.66
C ARG A 123 -13.95 -4.08 -5.72
N TYR A 124 -13.52 -4.06 -4.46
CA TYR A 124 -13.97 -5.04 -3.45
C TYR A 124 -13.82 -4.52 -2.02
N GLY A 125 -14.69 -5.04 -1.14
CA GLY A 125 -14.72 -4.72 0.28
C GLY A 125 -13.63 -5.42 1.09
N ARG A 126 -13.55 -5.05 2.38
CA ARG A 126 -12.60 -5.63 3.34
C ARG A 126 -13.09 -6.98 3.84
N ASP A 127 -12.19 -7.96 3.86
CA ASP A 127 -12.44 -9.28 4.42
C ASP A 127 -12.12 -9.32 5.93
N HIS A 128 -13.06 -8.85 6.75
CA HIS A 128 -12.88 -8.79 8.21
C HIS A 128 -12.66 -10.18 8.83
N GLU A 129 -13.42 -11.17 8.36
CA GLU A 129 -13.29 -12.53 8.84
C GLU A 129 -11.87 -13.08 8.55
N PHE A 130 -11.17 -12.64 7.50
CA PHE A 130 -9.89 -13.26 7.11
C PHE A 130 -8.77 -12.75 8.01
N PHE A 131 -8.90 -11.50 8.45
CA PHE A 131 -8.09 -10.97 9.55
C PHE A 131 -8.34 -11.73 10.86
N HIS A 132 -9.59 -12.12 11.15
CA HIS A 132 -9.89 -12.92 12.33
C HIS A 132 -9.35 -14.36 12.22
N ASP A 133 -9.47 -14.98 11.05
CA ASP A 133 -8.88 -16.29 10.75
C ASP A 133 -7.36 -16.27 10.94
N TYR A 134 -6.69 -15.28 10.34
CA TYR A 134 -5.26 -15.05 10.52
C TYR A 134 -4.91 -14.90 12.01
N HIS A 135 -5.58 -14.00 12.72
CA HIS A 135 -5.31 -13.75 14.14
C HIS A 135 -5.46 -15.01 15.00
N ARG A 136 -6.47 -15.86 14.74
CA ARG A 136 -6.67 -17.12 15.47
C ARG A 136 -5.61 -18.15 15.11
N ALA A 137 -5.30 -18.31 13.83
CA ALA A 137 -4.40 -19.35 13.33
C ALA A 137 -2.93 -19.07 13.69
N THR A 138 -2.52 -17.81 13.74
CA THR A 138 -1.10 -17.44 13.92
C THR A 138 -0.71 -17.13 15.37
N ARG A 139 -1.45 -17.64 16.36
CA ARG A 139 -1.14 -17.40 17.80
C ARG A 139 0.08 -18.15 18.30
N THR A 140 0.53 -19.15 17.57
CA THR A 140 1.73 -19.94 17.84
C THR A 140 2.63 -19.92 16.60
N ALA A 141 3.93 -20.16 16.80
CA ALA A 141 4.89 -20.24 15.69
C ALA A 141 4.48 -21.33 14.68
N GLU A 142 4.11 -22.52 15.17
CA GLU A 142 3.62 -23.63 14.34
C GLU A 142 2.35 -23.25 13.56
N GLY A 143 1.41 -22.55 14.22
CA GLY A 143 0.18 -22.07 13.58
C GLY A 143 0.47 -21.05 12.47
N PHE A 144 1.44 -20.15 12.68
CA PHE A 144 1.92 -19.24 11.65
C PHE A 144 2.57 -19.97 10.47
N ASP A 145 3.44 -20.95 10.73
CA ASP A 145 4.05 -21.74 9.65
C ASP A 145 3.01 -22.49 8.83
N ASN A 146 1.99 -23.05 9.49
CA ASN A 146 0.88 -23.71 8.81
C ASN A 146 0.05 -22.72 7.97
N TRP A 147 -0.19 -21.51 8.49
CA TRP A 147 -0.87 -20.45 7.74
C TRP A 147 -0.09 -20.04 6.49
N ILE A 148 1.22 -19.83 6.60
CA ILE A 148 2.08 -19.50 5.47
C ILE A 148 2.09 -20.62 4.44
N LYS A 149 2.21 -21.89 4.89
CA LYS A 149 2.09 -23.05 4.00
C LYS A 149 0.76 -23.09 3.29
N GLU A 150 -0.33 -22.76 3.97
CA GLU A 150 -1.66 -22.87 3.43
C GLU A 150 -2.01 -21.77 2.42
N TRP A 151 -1.68 -20.51 2.74
CA TRP A 151 -2.19 -19.33 2.03
C TRP A 151 -1.12 -18.59 1.21
N VAL A 152 0.16 -18.91 1.39
CA VAL A 152 1.27 -18.23 0.70
C VAL A 152 2.05 -19.22 -0.17
N THR A 153 2.71 -20.21 0.43
CA THR A 153 3.60 -21.11 -0.32
C THR A 153 2.91 -22.34 -0.91
N GLY A 154 1.71 -22.67 -0.42
CA GLY A 154 0.89 -23.79 -0.91
C GLY A 154 -0.11 -23.39 -2.00
N VAL A 155 -0.07 -22.14 -2.46
CA VAL A 155 -0.78 -21.68 -3.66
C VAL A 155 0.26 -21.29 -4.70
N ARG A 156 0.02 -21.62 -5.97
CA ARG A 156 0.96 -21.35 -7.07
C ARG A 156 1.04 -19.87 -7.42
N ASP A 157 -0.11 -19.19 -7.37
CA ASP A 157 -0.28 -17.81 -7.80
C ASP A 157 -1.53 -17.19 -7.14
N ARG A 158 -1.75 -15.90 -7.36
CA ARG A 158 -2.91 -15.18 -6.84
C ARG A 158 -4.24 -15.67 -7.38
N ARG A 159 -4.28 -16.18 -8.61
CA ARG A 159 -5.52 -16.74 -9.19
C ARG A 159 -5.93 -18.00 -8.43
N GLU A 160 -4.97 -18.84 -8.04
CA GLU A 160 -5.21 -19.98 -7.17
C GLU A 160 -5.65 -19.55 -5.76
N TYR A 161 -4.99 -18.54 -5.19
CA TYR A 161 -5.40 -17.94 -3.91
C TYR A 161 -6.87 -17.49 -3.93
N LEU A 162 -7.29 -16.73 -4.95
CA LEU A 162 -8.67 -16.26 -5.08
C LEU A 162 -9.66 -17.40 -5.34
N ARG A 163 -9.27 -18.42 -6.12
CA ARG A 163 -10.10 -19.63 -6.30
C ARG A 163 -10.28 -20.37 -4.97
N LYS A 164 -9.24 -20.46 -4.15
CA LYS A 164 -9.28 -21.09 -2.83
C LYS A 164 -10.20 -20.34 -1.87
N LEU A 165 -10.25 -19.01 -1.91
CA LEU A 165 -11.24 -18.22 -1.16
C LEU A 165 -12.68 -18.54 -1.61
N GLY A 166 -12.90 -18.87 -2.88
CA GLY A 166 -14.17 -19.38 -3.39
C GLY A 166 -15.33 -18.37 -3.21
N PRO A 167 -16.49 -18.79 -2.65
CA PRO A 167 -17.66 -17.91 -2.47
C PRO A 167 -17.36 -16.64 -1.68
N ARG A 168 -16.42 -16.71 -0.74
CA ARG A 168 -15.99 -15.59 0.09
C ARG A 168 -15.47 -14.43 -0.75
N TRP A 169 -14.64 -14.73 -1.76
CA TRP A 169 -14.12 -13.71 -2.67
C TRP A 169 -15.25 -13.04 -3.47
N GLN A 170 -16.21 -13.83 -3.97
CA GLN A 170 -17.32 -13.30 -4.76
C GLN A 170 -18.21 -12.35 -3.96
N GLN A 171 -18.42 -12.62 -2.67
CA GLN A 171 -19.22 -11.77 -1.79
C GLN A 171 -18.58 -10.41 -1.50
N LEU A 172 -17.25 -10.30 -1.61
CA LEU A 172 -16.53 -9.05 -1.40
C LEU A 172 -16.55 -8.15 -2.63
N ARG A 173 -16.74 -8.72 -3.82
CA ARG A 173 -16.71 -7.96 -5.08
C ARG A 173 -17.87 -6.97 -5.10
N ILE A 174 -17.53 -5.72 -5.36
CA ILE A 174 -18.54 -4.69 -5.60
C ILE A 174 -18.94 -4.82 -7.06
N SER A 175 -20.23 -5.04 -7.32
CA SER A 175 -20.77 -4.92 -8.68
C SER A 175 -20.54 -3.49 -9.14
N VAL A 176 -19.58 -3.28 -10.02
CA VAL A 176 -19.46 -2.01 -10.74
C VAL A 176 -20.67 -1.98 -11.67
N GLY A 177 -21.73 -1.29 -11.25
CA GLY A 177 -22.86 -1.04 -12.13
C GLY A 177 -22.32 -0.38 -13.39
N GLY A 178 -22.50 -1.02 -14.54
CA GLY A 178 -22.20 -0.40 -15.82
C GLY A 178 -23.02 0.89 -15.91
N GLY A 179 -22.33 2.02 -15.85
CA GLY A 179 -22.95 3.31 -16.16
C GLY A 179 -23.43 3.25 -17.59
N GLY A 180 -24.75 3.45 -17.77
CA GLY A 180 -25.32 3.79 -19.07
C GLY A 180 -24.95 5.21 -19.49
#